data_AF-A0A0Q9LTE0-F1
#
_entry.id   AF-A0A0Q9LTE0-F1
#
_cell.length_a   1.000
_cell.length_b   1.000
_cell.length_c   1.000
_cell.angle_alpha   90.00
_cell.angle_beta   90.00
_cell.angle_gamma   90.00
#
_symmetry.space_group_name_H-M   'P 1'
#
loop_
_entity.id
_entity.type
_entity.pdbx_description
1 polymer ?
#
loop_
_entity_poly.entity_id
_entity_poly.type
_entity_poly.pdbx_seq_one_letter_code
_entity_poly.pdbx_strand_id
1 'polypeptide(L)'
;MAGCQVLRCPNPSADRFVSADCRVTALVCGEHKRALDAGERWDCTGRDGSILMGPDLAPALADYLVGGRGNGVTLTIERMDDDHPFSVWLSHAEAARLGELLIAPSGPPPARGQADYEPARRRRDAR
;
A
#
# COMPACT_ATOMS: atom_id res chain seq x y z
N MET A 1 -26.12 9.25 -9.18
CA MET A 1 -24.83 9.97 -9.15
C MET A 1 -23.89 9.19 -8.24
N ALA A 2 -22.65 8.94 -8.66
CA ALA A 2 -21.68 8.29 -7.80
C ALA A 2 -21.16 9.28 -6.75
N GLY A 3 -20.89 8.80 -5.53
CA GLY A 3 -20.25 9.61 -4.49
C GLY A 3 -18.79 9.92 -4.83
N CYS A 4 -18.24 10.96 -4.22
CA CYS A 4 -16.81 11.20 -4.22
C CYS A 4 -16.07 10.03 -3.54
N GLN A 5 -15.02 9.51 -4.18
CA GLN A 5 -14.23 8.39 -3.66
C GLN A 5 -13.18 8.80 -2.62
N VAL A 6 -13.09 10.08 -2.27
CA VAL A 6 -12.34 10.52 -1.10
C VAL A 6 -13.07 10.09 0.16
N LEU A 7 -12.35 9.46 1.09
CA LEU A 7 -12.91 8.92 2.32
C LEU A 7 -13.73 9.99 3.06
N ARG A 8 -14.91 9.61 3.56
CA ARG A 8 -15.85 10.47 4.31
C ARG A 8 -16.39 11.69 3.55
N CYS A 9 -16.06 11.89 2.28
CA CYS A 9 -16.61 13.00 1.50
C CYS A 9 -18.09 12.75 1.16
N PRO A 10 -19.03 13.62 1.58
CA PRO A 10 -20.45 13.46 1.26
C PRO A 10 -20.81 14.02 -0.12
N ASN A 11 -19.89 14.74 -0.77
CA ASN A 11 -20.18 15.46 -2.00
C ASN A 11 -20.32 14.49 -3.19
N PRO A 12 -21.20 14.80 -4.15
CA PRO A 12 -21.26 14.04 -5.38
C PRO A 12 -19.95 14.17 -6.17
N SER A 13 -19.61 13.10 -6.91
CA SER A 13 -18.53 13.18 -7.88
C SER A 13 -18.87 14.16 -9.01
N ALA A 14 -17.86 14.88 -9.48
CA ALA A 14 -17.96 15.86 -10.55
C ALA A 14 -16.90 15.65 -11.63
N ASP A 15 -15.76 15.05 -11.29
CA ASP A 15 -14.62 14.87 -12.19
C ASP A 15 -13.86 13.57 -11.90
N ARG A 16 -12.94 13.21 -12.79
CA ARG A 16 -12.07 12.03 -12.68
C ARG A 16 -10.63 12.45 -12.37
N PHE A 17 -10.12 11.98 -11.25
CA PHE A 17 -8.70 12.01 -10.93
C PHE A 17 -7.98 10.80 -11.53
N VAL A 18 -6.79 11.01 -12.08
CA VAL A 18 -5.88 9.96 -12.58
C VAL A 18 -4.49 10.25 -12.02
N SER A 19 -3.90 9.29 -11.30
CA SER A 19 -2.55 9.45 -10.74
C SER A 19 -1.49 9.59 -11.84
N ALA A 20 -0.35 10.21 -11.51
CA ALA A 20 0.73 10.45 -12.47
C ALA A 20 1.30 9.14 -13.08
N ASP A 21 1.27 8.05 -12.33
CA ASP A 21 1.69 6.71 -12.78
C ASP A 21 0.51 5.85 -13.30
N CYS A 22 -0.68 6.44 -13.42
CA CYS A 22 -1.92 5.82 -13.89
C CYS A 22 -2.39 4.57 -13.11
N ARG A 23 -1.82 4.31 -11.94
CA ARG A 23 -2.23 3.17 -11.09
C ARG A 23 -3.57 3.41 -10.40
N VAL A 24 -3.98 4.66 -10.27
CA VAL A 24 -5.21 5.05 -9.57
C VAL A 24 -6.06 5.93 -10.46
N THR A 25 -7.33 5.54 -10.61
CA THR A 25 -8.37 6.34 -11.25
C THR A 25 -9.55 6.43 -10.31
N ALA A 26 -10.00 7.65 -10.00
CA ALA A 26 -11.09 7.86 -9.05
C ALA A 26 -12.04 8.99 -9.47
N LEU A 27 -13.33 8.83 -9.16
CA LEU A 27 -14.35 9.85 -9.27
C LEU A 27 -14.34 10.73 -8.01
N VAL A 28 -14.06 12.01 -8.17
CA VAL A 28 -13.90 12.97 -7.07
C VAL A 28 -14.79 14.19 -7.28
N CYS A 29 -15.13 14.90 -6.19
CA CYS A 29 -15.81 16.19 -6.30
C CYS A 29 -14.85 17.29 -6.79
N GLY A 30 -15.38 18.43 -7.23
CA GLY A 30 -14.56 19.50 -7.81
C GLY A 30 -13.59 20.18 -6.83
N GLU A 31 -13.83 20.07 -5.52
CA GLU A 31 -12.88 20.53 -4.50
C GLU A 31 -11.67 19.61 -4.40
N HIS A 32 -11.89 18.30 -4.23
CA HIS A 32 -10.82 17.32 -4.17
C HIS A 32 -10.03 17.21 -5.47
N LYS A 33 -10.69 17.37 -6.64
CA LYS A 33 -9.99 17.42 -7.92
C LYS A 33 -8.94 18.54 -7.94
N ARG A 34 -9.31 19.75 -7.51
CA ARG A 34 -8.40 20.90 -7.46
C ARG A 34 -7.26 20.69 -6.49
N ALA A 35 -7.53 20.11 -5.32
CA ALA A 35 -6.48 19.78 -4.35
C ALA A 35 -5.49 18.75 -4.92
N LEU A 36 -5.99 17.67 -5.51
CA LEU A 36 -5.17 16.63 -6.13
C LEU A 36 -4.34 17.17 -7.31
N ASP A 37 -4.92 18.01 -8.15
CA ASP A 37 -4.21 18.66 -9.26
C ASP A 37 -3.13 19.65 -8.78
N ALA A 38 -3.33 20.27 -7.62
CA ALA A 38 -2.35 21.15 -6.98
C ALA A 38 -1.19 20.38 -6.31
N GLY A 39 -1.23 19.04 -6.31
CA GLY A 39 -0.20 18.21 -5.70
C GLY A 39 -0.40 17.96 -4.21
N GLU A 40 -1.62 18.12 -3.70
CA GLU A 40 -1.96 17.72 -2.33
C GLU A 40 -1.61 16.25 -2.10
N ARG A 41 -1.14 15.92 -0.90
CA ARG A 41 -0.79 14.53 -0.56
C ARG A 41 -2.05 13.67 -0.54
N TRP A 42 -1.91 12.44 -1.02
CA TRP A 42 -3.00 11.46 -1.02
C TRP A 42 -2.44 10.04 -0.97
N ASP A 43 -3.29 9.08 -0.57
CA ASP A 43 -3.01 7.65 -0.59
C ASP A 43 -4.28 6.88 -1.00
N CYS A 44 -4.16 5.66 -1.49
CA CYS A 44 -5.27 4.76 -1.84
C CYS A 44 -5.10 3.34 -1.26
N THR A 45 -4.21 3.16 -0.28
CA THR A 45 -3.98 1.86 0.39
C THR A 45 -5.15 1.35 1.24
N GLY A 46 -6.26 2.10 1.32
CA GLY A 46 -7.49 1.68 1.98
C GLY A 46 -8.04 0.36 1.40
N ARG A 47 -8.60 -0.51 2.26
CA ARG A 47 -9.17 -1.82 1.86
C ARG A 47 -10.27 -1.73 0.81
N ASP A 48 -10.95 -0.60 0.74
CA ASP A 48 -12.06 -0.30 -0.15
C ASP A 48 -11.62 0.49 -1.41
N GLY A 49 -10.34 0.81 -1.54
CA GLY A 49 -9.80 1.63 -2.63
C GLY A 49 -10.21 3.11 -2.54
N SER A 50 -10.70 3.57 -1.38
CA SER A 50 -10.98 4.98 -1.14
C SER A 50 -9.69 5.80 -1.14
N ILE A 51 -9.78 7.04 -1.65
CA ILE A 51 -8.67 8.00 -1.57
C ILE A 51 -8.66 8.60 -0.16
N LEU A 52 -7.50 8.53 0.49
CA LEU A 52 -7.21 9.20 1.75
C LEU A 52 -6.56 10.56 1.47
N MET A 53 -7.03 11.61 2.14
CA MET A 53 -6.47 12.97 2.04
C MET A 53 -6.52 13.65 3.41
N GLY A 54 -5.67 14.67 3.60
CA GLY A 54 -5.70 15.51 4.80
C GLY A 54 -5.63 14.69 6.10
N PRO A 55 -6.57 14.86 7.06
CA PRO A 55 -6.57 14.15 8.34
C PRO A 55 -6.73 12.63 8.24
N ASP A 56 -7.17 12.10 7.10
CA ASP A 56 -7.33 10.66 6.89
C ASP A 56 -6.02 10.00 6.43
N LEU A 57 -4.98 10.78 6.11
CA LEU A 57 -3.66 10.24 5.82
C LEU A 57 -2.96 9.80 7.09
N ALA A 58 -2.24 8.67 7.01
CA ALA A 58 -1.30 8.31 8.05
C ALA A 58 -0.25 9.41 8.23
N PRO A 59 0.15 9.74 9.47
CA PRO A 59 1.20 10.71 9.69
C PRO A 59 2.49 10.28 9.00
N ALA A 60 3.29 11.26 8.58
CA ALA A 60 4.54 10.97 7.89
C ALA A 60 5.50 10.21 8.82
N LEU A 61 6.28 9.29 8.25
CA LEU A 61 7.37 8.66 8.98
C LEU A 61 8.42 9.73 9.34
N ALA A 62 8.74 9.86 10.63
CA ALA A 62 9.77 10.76 11.12
C ALA A 62 11.13 10.04 11.16
N ASP A 63 11.18 8.88 11.83
CA ASP A 63 12.36 8.04 11.93
C ASP A 63 11.96 6.57 12.12
N TYR A 64 12.93 5.66 11.96
CA TYR A 64 12.76 4.26 12.32
C TYR A 64 14.06 3.65 12.83
N LEU A 65 13.94 2.73 13.78
CA LEU A 65 15.06 2.00 14.34
C LEU A 65 14.82 0.50 14.22
N VAL A 66 15.85 -0.20 13.75
CA VAL A 66 15.86 -1.66 13.67
C VAL A 66 16.80 -2.21 14.73
N GLY A 67 16.24 -2.88 15.73
CA GLY A 67 16.97 -3.53 16.81
C GLY A 67 16.92 -5.05 16.70
N GLY A 68 18.00 -5.73 17.08
CA GLY A 68 18.04 -7.19 17.14
C GLY A 68 18.25 -7.68 18.58
N ARG A 69 17.33 -8.51 19.09
CA ARG A 69 17.55 -9.36 20.27
C ARG A 69 16.95 -10.74 20.04
N GLY A 70 17.76 -11.78 20.20
CA GLY A 70 17.31 -13.18 20.13
C GLY A 70 17.00 -13.65 18.71
N ASN A 71 15.89 -14.37 18.54
CA ASN A 71 15.48 -15.02 17.30
C ASN A 71 14.55 -14.15 16.41
N GLY A 72 14.59 -12.84 16.56
CA GLY A 72 13.80 -11.91 15.75
C GLY A 72 14.36 -10.50 15.73
N VAL A 73 13.58 -9.60 15.13
CA VAL A 73 13.91 -8.19 14.90
C VAL A 73 12.80 -7.34 15.53
N THR A 74 13.17 -6.28 16.22
CA THR A 74 12.23 -5.24 16.66
C THR A 74 12.36 -4.05 15.74
N LEU A 75 11.28 -3.68 15.08
CA LEU A 75 11.15 -2.45 14.30
C LEU A 75 10.43 -1.42 15.15
N THR A 76 11.10 -0.33 15.45
CA THR A 76 10.53 0.84 16.12
C THR A 76 10.30 1.93 15.08
N ILE A 77 9.08 2.47 15.04
CA ILE A 77 8.62 3.47 14.08
C ILE A 77 8.26 4.73 14.86
N GLU A 78 8.85 5.84 14.45
CA GLU A 78 8.49 7.19 14.91
C GLU A 78 7.75 7.89 13.77
N ARG A 79 6.53 8.35 14.05
CA ARG A 79 5.75 9.14 13.10
C ARG A 79 5.72 10.59 13.56
N MET A 80 5.64 11.51 12.61
CA MET A 80 5.40 12.91 12.89
C MET A 80 4.10 13.03 13.70
N ASP A 81 4.10 13.91 14.70
CA ASP A 81 2.96 14.21 15.56
C ASP A 81 2.46 13.05 16.46
N ASP A 82 3.17 11.91 16.50
CA ASP A 82 2.94 10.89 17.52
C ASP A 82 3.65 11.28 18.83
N ASP A 83 2.96 11.11 19.97
CA ASP A 83 3.56 11.36 21.29
C ASP A 83 4.67 10.36 21.65
N HIS A 84 4.63 9.14 21.10
CA HIS A 84 5.57 8.06 21.43
C HIS A 84 5.83 7.13 20.23
N PRO A 85 7.05 6.59 20.10
CA PRO A 85 7.37 5.56 19.13
C PRO A 85 6.53 4.30 19.32
N PHE A 86 6.13 3.68 18.21
CA PHE A 86 5.50 2.37 18.20
C PHE A 86 6.52 1.29 17.86
N SER A 87 6.54 0.17 18.58
CA SER A 87 7.46 -0.94 18.32
C SER A 87 6.72 -2.22 18.00
N VAL A 88 7.17 -2.91 16.95
CA VAL A 88 6.67 -4.23 16.53
C VAL A 88 7.81 -5.24 16.53
N TRP A 89 7.55 -6.43 17.06
CA TRP A 89 8.46 -7.56 16.92
C TRP A 89 8.10 -8.35 15.67
N LEU A 90 9.12 -8.70 14.90
CA LEU A 90 9.05 -9.47 13.67
C LEU A 90 9.92 -10.71 13.82
N SER A 91 9.41 -11.86 13.41
CA SER A 91 10.26 -13.03 13.17
C SER A 91 11.24 -12.74 12.03
N HIS A 92 12.33 -13.50 11.93
CA HIS A 92 13.29 -13.34 10.82
C HIS A 92 12.64 -13.48 9.44
N ALA A 93 11.64 -14.36 9.30
CA ALA A 93 10.92 -14.54 8.04
C ALA A 93 10.07 -13.30 7.68
N GLU A 94 9.44 -12.67 8.67
CA GLU A 94 8.66 -11.43 8.47
C GLU A 94 9.57 -10.24 8.18
N ALA A 95 10.69 -10.13 8.90
CA ALA A 95 11.69 -9.09 8.66
C ALA A 95 12.32 -9.19 7.26
N ALA A 96 12.65 -10.41 6.81
CA ALA A 96 13.14 -10.64 5.45
C ALA A 96 12.11 -10.23 4.40
N ARG A 97 10.85 -10.65 4.57
CA ARG A 97 9.75 -10.28 3.67
C ARG A 97 9.50 -8.78 3.64
N LEU A 98 9.59 -8.09 4.78
CA LEU A 98 9.48 -6.64 4.85
C LEU A 98 10.64 -5.98 4.09
N GLY A 99 11.87 -6.47 4.27
CA GLY A 99 13.05 -5.97 3.53
C GLY A 99 12.88 -6.09 2.01
N GLU A 100 12.38 -7.22 1.53
CA GLU A 100 12.08 -7.42 0.10
C GLU A 100 11.06 -6.39 -0.43
N LEU A 101 9.99 -6.13 0.32
CA LEU A 101 8.95 -5.16 -0.05
C LEU A 101 9.48 -3.72 -0.09
N LEU A 102 10.43 -3.38 0.79
CA LEU A 102 11.04 -2.05 0.84
C LEU A 102 12.04 -1.82 -0.31
N ILE A 103 12.75 -2.87 -0.75
CA ILE A 103 13.72 -2.77 -1.85
C ILE A 103 13.02 -2.71 -3.22
N ALA A 104 11.87 -3.38 -3.36
CA ALA A 104 11.07 -3.36 -4.59
C ALA A 104 9.60 -3.09 -4.25
N PRO A 105 9.16 -1.81 -4.16
CA PRO A 105 7.76 -1.45 -3.91
C PRO A 105 6.90 -1.73 -5.16
N SER A 106 6.75 -3.00 -5.51
CA SER A 106 6.07 -3.49 -6.70
C SER A 106 4.80 -4.24 -6.30
N GLY A 107 3.67 -3.52 -6.24
CA GLY A 107 2.32 -4.09 -6.32
C GLY A 107 1.89 -5.04 -5.20
N PRO A 108 0.60 -5.44 -5.17
CA PRO A 108 0.09 -6.38 -4.18
C PRO A 108 0.86 -7.71 -4.24
N PRO A 109 1.04 -8.41 -3.10
CA PRO A 109 1.75 -9.67 -3.06
C PRO A 109 1.10 -10.66 -4.04
N PRO A 110 1.88 -11.52 -4.72
CA PRO A 110 1.30 -12.57 -5.55
C PRO A 110 0.35 -13.40 -4.69
N ALA A 111 -0.87 -13.59 -5.21
CA ALA A 111 -1.88 -14.44 -4.58
C ALA A 111 -1.24 -15.81 -4.31
N ARG A 112 -1.08 -16.17 -3.04
CA ARG A 112 -0.71 -17.53 -2.65
C ARG A 112 -1.85 -18.45 -3.08
N GLY A 113 -1.69 -19.17 -4.19
CA GLY A 113 -2.62 -20.22 -4.57
C GLY A 113 -2.88 -20.41 -6.06
N GLN A 114 -1.84 -20.46 -6.88
CA GLN A 114 -1.95 -21.17 -8.16
C GLN A 114 -0.64 -21.91 -8.40
N ALA A 115 -0.50 -23.04 -7.71
CA ALA A 115 0.45 -24.05 -8.12
C ALA A 115 -0.06 -24.59 -9.46
N ASP A 116 0.52 -24.10 -10.56
CA ASP A 116 0.46 -24.80 -11.84
C ASP A 116 1.19 -26.14 -11.67
N TYR A 117 0.41 -27.14 -11.25
CA TYR A 117 0.82 -28.53 -11.28
C TYR A 117 0.81 -28.97 -12.74
N GLU A 118 1.96 -28.87 -13.41
CA GLU A 118 2.17 -29.50 -14.70
C GLU A 118 2.88 -30.85 -14.50
N PRO A 119 2.19 -32.01 -14.59
CA PRO A 119 2.87 -33.29 -14.55
C PRO A 119 3.50 -33.56 -15.92
N ALA A 120 4.81 -33.39 -16.00
CA ALA A 120 5.65 -33.79 -17.12
C ALA A 120 5.33 -35.23 -17.58
N ARG A 121 4.71 -35.38 -18.76
CA ARG A 121 4.61 -36.68 -19.44
C ARG A 121 5.65 -36.75 -20.57
N ARG A 122 6.67 -37.54 -20.27
CA ARG A 122 7.80 -37.96 -21.12
C ARG A 122 7.33 -38.39 -22.51
N ARG A 123 7.94 -37.81 -23.56
CA ARG A 123 7.94 -38.38 -24.91
C ARG A 123 8.68 -39.71 -24.87
N ARG A 124 8.05 -40.75 -25.39
CA ARG A 124 8.65 -42.07 -25.62
C ARG A 124 9.13 -42.08 -27.08
N ASP A 125 10.44 -42.17 -27.28
CA ASP A 125 11.04 -42.33 -28.60
C ASP A 125 10.59 -43.66 -29.22
N ALA A 126 10.09 -43.60 -30.44
CA ALA A 126 9.81 -44.77 -31.27
C ALA A 126 11.07 -45.13 -32.05
N ARG A 127 11.49 -46.39 -31.97
CA ARG A 127 12.42 -47.05 -32.88
C ARG A 127 11.73 -48.28 -33.43
#